data_AF-A0A3F2UF66-F1
#
_entry.id   AF-A0A3F2UF66-F1
#
_cell.length_a   1.000
_cell.length_b   1.000
_cell.length_c   1.000
_cell.angle_alpha   90.00
_cell.angle_beta   90.00
_cell.angle_gamma   90.00
#
_symmetry.space_group_name_H-M   'P 1'
#
loop_
_entity.id
_entity.type
_entity.pdbx_description
1 polymer ?
#
loop_
_entity_poly.entity_id
_entity_poly.type
_entity_poly.pdbx_seq_one_letter_code
_entity_poly.pdbx_strand_id
1 'polypeptide(L)'
;MKPLIGRLVALTCLSIASSAQAGPGFDVVALGARGGIEDGNLSAFMISPAGDGRAVTCDAGSLVNGLRVADGKGVFDAVEVPQDSPYTRVGYMLTERIKGYLVTHAHMDHIAGLVIASPDDAKKPIYGLASVMETVQGTYFNWDAWPNFGTGGKEPQLKKYELTSLVSGERRDLEGTAMQVTAYPLSHGGVESTAFLIESGDDALLCFGDTGPDEVEKSTAIADVWTAVVGLVKEKRLKAVIIEVSYDNTQPDKQLFGHLTPAWLQKSLAGLETAAGAGSLKDLPVVISHIKYSLKKGEPPQERILAELESGNTLGVRYIIPEQGEAWRF
;
A
#
# COMPACT_ATOMS: atom_id res chain seq x y z
N MET A 1 46.05 -12.74 -57.18
CA MET A 1 44.89 -12.99 -56.29
C MET A 1 45.29 -12.68 -54.85
N LYS A 2 44.76 -11.61 -54.25
CA LYS A 2 44.84 -11.30 -52.82
C LYS A 2 43.41 -10.96 -52.37
N PRO A 3 42.83 -11.57 -51.32
CA PRO A 3 41.48 -11.22 -50.90
C PRO A 3 41.53 -9.98 -50.00
N LEU A 4 40.59 -9.05 -50.25
CA LEU A 4 40.27 -7.95 -49.35
C LEU A 4 39.48 -8.52 -48.15
N ILE A 5 39.99 -8.33 -46.94
CA ILE A 5 39.26 -8.59 -45.71
C ILE A 5 38.52 -7.29 -45.34
N GLY A 6 37.21 -7.27 -45.56
CA GLY A 6 36.34 -6.21 -45.06
C GLY A 6 36.13 -6.37 -43.56
N ARG A 7 36.54 -5.36 -42.78
CA ARG A 7 36.20 -5.28 -41.35
C ARG A 7 34.76 -4.81 -41.20
N LEU A 8 33.89 -5.70 -40.73
CA LEU A 8 32.55 -5.37 -40.29
C LEU A 8 32.66 -4.70 -38.91
N VAL A 9 32.34 -3.40 -38.82
CA VAL A 9 32.21 -2.70 -37.54
C VAL A 9 30.81 -3.02 -37.01
N ALA A 10 30.74 -3.86 -35.98
CA ALA A 10 29.50 -4.10 -35.25
C ALA A 10 29.20 -2.86 -34.39
N LEU A 11 28.14 -2.13 -34.76
CA LEU A 11 27.60 -1.04 -33.96
C LEU A 11 26.77 -1.67 -32.84
N THR A 12 27.32 -1.76 -31.63
CA THR A 12 26.58 -2.14 -30.43
C THR A 12 25.67 -0.98 -30.05
N CYS A 13 24.40 -1.05 -30.43
CA CYS A 13 23.37 -0.21 -29.85
C CYS A 13 23.21 -0.59 -28.38
N LEU A 14 23.83 0.16 -27.47
CA LEU A 14 23.42 0.15 -26.06
C LEU A 14 21.98 0.65 -26.02
N SER A 15 21.04 -0.27 -25.82
CA SER A 15 19.68 0.04 -25.40
C SER A 15 19.77 0.69 -24.02
N ILE A 16 19.79 2.02 -24.00
CA ILE A 16 19.55 2.80 -22.79
C ILE A 16 18.10 2.44 -22.41
N ALA A 17 17.92 1.67 -21.34
CA ALA A 17 16.60 1.45 -20.77
C ALA A 17 16.04 2.84 -20.48
N SER A 18 15.02 3.26 -21.24
CA SER A 18 14.30 4.49 -20.95
C SER A 18 13.61 4.24 -19.61
N SER A 19 14.22 4.73 -18.54
CA SER A 19 13.56 4.90 -17.26
C SER A 19 12.36 5.79 -17.56
N ALA A 20 11.14 5.22 -17.50
CA ALA A 20 9.93 6.01 -17.49
C ALA A 20 10.15 7.13 -16.46
N GLN A 21 10.15 8.37 -16.93
CA GLN A 21 10.46 9.50 -16.06
C GLN A 21 9.23 9.73 -15.19
N ALA A 22 9.37 9.49 -13.89
CA ALA A 22 8.30 9.71 -12.92
C ALA A 22 7.76 11.15 -13.07
N GLY A 23 6.46 11.26 -13.28
CA GLY A 23 5.73 12.51 -13.26
C GLY A 23 5.38 12.94 -11.83
N PRO A 24 4.82 14.14 -11.65
CA PRO A 24 4.31 14.58 -10.35
C PRO A 24 3.13 13.68 -9.94
N GLY A 25 3.09 13.32 -8.67
CA GLY A 25 2.01 12.54 -8.08
C GLY A 25 2.22 11.03 -8.09
N PHE A 26 1.13 10.31 -7.82
CA PHE A 26 1.12 8.85 -7.71
C PHE A 26 -0.02 8.23 -8.52
N ASP A 27 0.26 7.09 -9.16
CA ASP A 27 -0.76 6.17 -9.64
C ASP A 27 -1.05 5.14 -8.55
N VAL A 28 -2.33 4.98 -8.19
CA VAL A 28 -2.78 4.06 -7.13
C VAL A 28 -3.88 3.16 -7.66
N VAL A 29 -3.78 1.85 -7.39
CA VAL A 29 -4.79 0.85 -7.72
C VAL A 29 -5.22 0.11 -6.46
N ALA A 30 -6.52 0.08 -6.16
CA ALA A 30 -7.06 -0.70 -5.06
C ALA A 30 -7.15 -2.18 -5.46
N LEU A 31 -6.10 -2.97 -5.21
CA LEU A 31 -6.13 -4.42 -5.43
C LEU A 31 -7.04 -5.13 -4.42
N GLY A 32 -7.22 -4.54 -3.25
CA GLY A 32 -8.27 -4.91 -2.32
C GLY A 32 -8.61 -3.74 -1.39
N ALA A 33 -9.91 -3.59 -1.13
CA ALA A 33 -10.51 -2.37 -0.59
C ALA A 33 -11.27 -2.58 0.72
N ARG A 34 -11.35 -3.82 1.21
CA ARG A 34 -12.21 -4.23 2.34
C ARG A 34 -11.38 -4.88 3.45
N GLY A 35 -12.03 -4.97 4.60
CA GLY A 35 -11.53 -5.71 5.75
C GLY A 35 -12.48 -6.79 6.23
N GLY A 36 -11.96 -7.63 7.14
CA GLY A 36 -12.77 -8.60 7.86
C GLY A 36 -12.92 -9.94 7.14
N ILE A 37 -14.16 -10.35 6.88
CA ILE A 37 -14.51 -11.78 6.74
C ILE A 37 -14.67 -12.30 5.31
N GLU A 38 -14.62 -11.42 4.30
CA GLU A 38 -14.77 -11.80 2.89
C GLU A 38 -13.39 -11.84 2.22
N ASP A 39 -12.99 -13.02 1.74
CA ASP A 39 -11.73 -13.19 1.04
C ASP A 39 -11.78 -12.61 -0.38
N GLY A 40 -10.60 -12.39 -0.97
CA GLY A 40 -10.48 -11.93 -2.35
C GLY A 40 -10.57 -10.41 -2.56
N ASN A 41 -11.00 -9.61 -1.57
CA ASN A 41 -11.02 -8.15 -1.63
C ASN A 41 -10.44 -7.47 -0.36
N LEU A 42 -9.54 -8.16 0.32
CA LEU A 42 -8.81 -7.70 1.51
C LEU A 42 -7.72 -6.67 1.18
N SER A 43 -7.48 -5.72 2.08
CA SER A 43 -6.57 -4.57 1.95
C SER A 43 -5.29 -4.84 1.15
N ALA A 44 -5.17 -4.13 0.02
CA ALA A 44 -3.95 -4.06 -0.78
C ALA A 44 -4.04 -2.89 -1.77
N PHE A 45 -3.08 -1.98 -1.72
CA PHE A 45 -3.02 -0.83 -2.64
C PHE A 45 -1.70 -0.86 -3.40
N MET A 46 -1.76 -1.02 -4.73
CA MET A 46 -0.59 -0.91 -5.59
C MET A 46 -0.31 0.58 -5.85
N ILE A 47 0.92 1.03 -5.57
CA ILE A 47 1.31 2.44 -5.56
C ILE A 47 2.59 2.60 -6.38
N SER A 48 2.58 3.53 -7.33
CA SER A 48 3.76 3.89 -8.12
C SER A 48 3.83 5.41 -8.34
N PRO A 49 5.01 5.96 -8.66
CA PRO A 49 5.09 7.33 -9.16
C PRO A 49 4.23 7.48 -10.41
N ALA A 50 3.61 8.64 -10.61
CA ALA A 50 2.74 8.86 -11.76
C ALA A 50 3.49 8.60 -13.08
N GLY A 51 2.95 7.70 -13.91
CA GLY A 51 3.52 7.34 -15.21
C GLY A 51 4.72 6.37 -15.14
N ASP A 52 5.18 5.98 -13.96
CA ASP A 52 6.12 4.87 -13.80
C ASP A 52 5.35 3.60 -13.46
N GLY A 53 5.44 2.58 -14.31
CA GLY A 53 4.74 1.31 -14.08
C GLY A 53 5.35 0.43 -12.99
N ARG A 54 6.42 0.86 -12.32
CA ARG A 54 7.10 0.10 -11.25
C ARG A 54 6.53 0.51 -9.90
N ALA A 55 5.78 -0.41 -9.30
CA ALA A 55 5.02 -0.17 -8.08
C ALA A 55 5.57 -0.94 -6.89
N VAL A 56 5.18 -0.52 -5.69
CA VAL A 56 5.10 -1.40 -4.50
C VAL A 56 3.64 -1.60 -4.15
N THR A 57 3.32 -2.50 -3.23
CA THR A 57 2.01 -2.49 -2.58
C THR A 57 2.11 -2.03 -1.14
N CYS A 58 1.09 -1.32 -0.66
CA CYS A 58 0.80 -1.15 0.75
C CYS A 58 -0.23 -2.21 1.14
N ASP A 59 0.21 -3.15 1.97
CA ASP A 59 -0.37 -4.46 2.21
C ASP A 59 -0.58 -5.31 0.95
N ALA A 60 -0.88 -6.58 1.17
CA ALA A 60 -1.01 -7.59 0.14
C ALA A 60 -2.07 -8.65 0.51
N GLY A 61 -3.17 -8.22 1.14
CA GLY A 61 -4.31 -9.07 1.46
C GLY A 61 -4.92 -9.70 0.22
N SER A 62 -5.12 -8.89 -0.83
CA SER A 62 -5.54 -9.34 -2.16
C SER A 62 -4.50 -8.96 -3.20
N LEU A 63 -3.88 -9.97 -3.80
CA LEU A 63 -2.81 -9.76 -4.79
C LEU A 63 -3.23 -10.23 -6.18
N VAL A 64 -3.13 -11.53 -6.49
CA VAL A 64 -3.47 -12.06 -7.82
C VAL A 64 -4.94 -11.83 -8.17
N ASN A 65 -5.87 -12.01 -7.21
CA ASN A 65 -7.29 -11.72 -7.44
C ASN A 65 -7.50 -10.23 -7.77
N GLY A 66 -6.96 -9.33 -6.97
CA GLY A 66 -7.02 -7.88 -7.19
C GLY A 66 -6.45 -7.45 -8.54
N LEU A 67 -5.30 -8.01 -8.92
CA LEU A 67 -4.70 -7.76 -10.23
C LEU A 67 -5.62 -8.21 -11.38
N ARG A 68 -6.31 -9.34 -11.25
CA ARG A 68 -7.29 -9.80 -12.26
C ARG A 68 -8.51 -8.89 -12.33
N VAL A 69 -9.01 -8.41 -11.20
CA VAL A 69 -10.16 -7.49 -11.17
C VAL A 69 -9.78 -6.15 -11.82
N ALA A 70 -8.61 -5.60 -11.47
CA ALA A 70 -8.08 -4.39 -12.10
C ALA A 70 -7.86 -4.56 -13.62
N ASP A 71 -7.27 -5.68 -14.04
CA ASP A 71 -7.08 -6.00 -15.46
C ASP A 71 -8.41 -6.11 -16.20
N GLY A 72 -9.40 -6.79 -15.62
CA GLY A 72 -10.75 -6.90 -16.18
C GLY A 72 -11.50 -5.57 -16.29
N LYS A 73 -11.12 -4.57 -15.48
CA LYS A 73 -11.59 -3.17 -15.57
C LYS A 73 -10.77 -2.32 -16.56
N GLY A 74 -9.77 -2.89 -17.23
CA GLY A 74 -8.92 -2.20 -18.21
C GLY A 74 -7.83 -1.32 -17.60
N VAL A 75 -7.59 -1.39 -16.28
CA VAL A 75 -6.58 -0.56 -15.59
C VAL A 75 -5.17 -0.79 -16.16
N PHE A 76 -4.90 -2.01 -16.63
CA PHE A 76 -3.60 -2.38 -17.18
C PHE A 76 -3.57 -2.46 -18.70
N ASP A 77 -4.56 -1.92 -19.42
CA ASP A 77 -4.61 -2.02 -20.89
C ASP A 77 -3.42 -1.36 -21.60
N ALA A 78 -2.86 -0.31 -20.99
CA ALA A 78 -1.65 0.35 -21.49
C ALA A 78 -0.35 -0.40 -21.15
N VAL A 79 -0.41 -1.47 -20.35
CA VAL A 79 0.78 -2.25 -19.98
C VAL A 79 1.16 -3.15 -21.15
N GLU A 80 2.27 -2.82 -21.81
CA GLU A 80 2.91 -3.66 -22.80
C GLU A 80 3.68 -4.79 -22.13
N VAL A 81 3.24 -6.02 -22.37
CA VAL A 81 3.96 -7.24 -21.96
C VAL A 81 4.92 -7.60 -23.09
N PRO A 82 6.24 -7.76 -22.82
CA PRO A 82 7.20 -8.20 -23.83
C PRO A 82 6.76 -9.50 -24.49
N GLN A 83 6.93 -9.63 -25.81
CA GLN A 83 6.49 -10.82 -26.57
C GLN A 83 7.17 -12.11 -26.11
N ASP A 84 8.37 -12.02 -25.57
CA ASP A 84 9.16 -13.11 -25.02
C ASP A 84 8.89 -13.35 -23.52
N SER A 85 8.01 -12.55 -22.89
CA SER A 85 7.61 -12.78 -21.51
C SER A 85 6.85 -14.11 -21.39
N PRO A 86 7.19 -14.97 -20.40
CA PRO A 86 6.45 -16.20 -20.16
C PRO A 86 5.11 -15.95 -19.45
N TYR A 87 4.82 -14.71 -19.06
CA TYR A 87 3.70 -14.36 -18.21
C TYR A 87 2.53 -13.75 -18.99
N THR A 88 1.32 -13.98 -18.50
CA THR A 88 0.15 -13.15 -18.86
C THR A 88 0.36 -11.73 -18.34
N ARG A 89 -0.48 -10.76 -18.74
CA ARG A 89 -0.41 -9.39 -18.20
C ARG A 89 -0.51 -9.36 -16.67
N VAL A 90 -1.42 -10.13 -16.07
CA VAL A 90 -1.51 -10.28 -14.61
C VAL A 90 -0.23 -10.87 -14.02
N GLY A 91 0.33 -11.91 -14.63
CA GLY A 91 1.60 -12.49 -14.20
C GLY A 91 2.74 -11.47 -14.28
N TYR A 92 2.83 -10.73 -15.38
CA TYR A 92 3.83 -9.68 -15.61
C TYR A 92 3.67 -8.52 -14.60
N MET A 93 2.44 -8.15 -14.25
CA MET A 93 2.20 -7.17 -13.18
C MET A 93 2.74 -7.68 -11.84
N LEU A 94 2.39 -8.93 -11.48
CA LEU A 94 2.85 -9.56 -10.25
C LEU A 94 4.39 -9.65 -10.20
N THR A 95 5.02 -10.22 -11.22
CA THR A 95 6.44 -10.61 -11.18
C THR A 95 7.37 -9.48 -11.58
N GLU A 96 6.97 -8.64 -12.55
CA GLU A 96 7.86 -7.64 -13.15
C GLU A 96 7.50 -6.20 -12.77
N ARG A 97 6.25 -5.88 -12.44
CA ARG A 97 5.85 -4.49 -12.11
C ARG A 97 5.76 -4.20 -10.61
N ILE A 98 5.31 -5.15 -9.80
CA ILE A 98 5.38 -5.03 -8.34
C ILE A 98 6.80 -5.38 -7.87
N LYS A 99 7.52 -4.37 -7.40
CA LYS A 99 8.93 -4.43 -6.98
C LYS A 99 9.14 -4.68 -5.50
N GLY A 100 8.09 -4.60 -4.68
CA GLY A 100 8.18 -4.90 -3.26
C GLY A 100 6.83 -4.78 -2.56
N TYR A 101 6.77 -5.29 -1.34
CA TYR A 101 5.57 -5.28 -0.50
C TYR A 101 5.86 -4.51 0.79
N LEU A 102 5.10 -3.46 1.08
CA LEU A 102 5.08 -2.78 2.37
C LEU A 102 3.98 -3.43 3.21
N VAL A 103 4.34 -4.22 4.22
CA VAL A 103 3.37 -4.92 5.08
C VAL A 103 3.20 -4.13 6.37
N THR A 104 1.99 -3.62 6.60
CA THR A 104 1.68 -2.75 7.74
C THR A 104 1.70 -3.54 9.04
N HIS A 105 1.11 -4.73 9.04
CA HIS A 105 1.14 -5.72 10.10
C HIS A 105 0.82 -7.12 9.57
N ALA A 106 1.03 -8.15 10.39
CA ALA A 106 1.01 -9.55 9.96
C ALA A 106 -0.34 -10.27 10.16
N HIS A 107 -1.44 -9.54 10.36
CA HIS A 107 -2.77 -10.16 10.29
C HIS A 107 -3.02 -10.72 8.89
N MET A 108 -3.76 -11.83 8.84
CA MET A 108 -3.91 -12.64 7.64
C MET A 108 -4.51 -11.82 6.48
N ASP A 109 -5.48 -10.96 6.76
CA ASP A 109 -6.14 -10.10 5.78
C ASP A 109 -5.23 -9.02 5.16
N HIS A 110 -4.04 -8.80 5.69
CA HIS A 110 -3.06 -7.87 5.11
C HIS A 110 -1.95 -8.58 4.34
N ILE A 111 -1.86 -9.92 4.42
CA ILE A 111 -0.73 -10.68 3.83
C ILE A 111 -1.14 -11.94 3.06
N ALA A 112 -2.40 -12.40 3.16
CA ALA A 112 -2.85 -13.66 2.58
C ALA A 112 -2.56 -13.75 1.08
N GLY A 113 -2.85 -12.69 0.33
CA GLY A 113 -2.60 -12.62 -1.11
C GLY A 113 -1.12 -12.79 -1.46
N LEU A 114 -0.22 -12.18 -0.68
CA LEU A 114 1.23 -12.38 -0.81
C LEU A 114 1.63 -13.82 -0.50
N VAL A 115 1.18 -14.37 0.63
CA VAL A 115 1.51 -15.75 1.02
C VAL A 115 1.04 -16.74 -0.05
N ILE A 116 -0.20 -16.61 -0.54
CA ILE A 116 -0.77 -17.49 -1.57
C ILE A 116 -0.03 -17.34 -2.91
N ALA A 117 0.35 -16.12 -3.30
CA ALA A 117 1.05 -15.87 -4.57
C ALA A 117 2.54 -16.26 -4.52
N SER A 118 3.09 -16.45 -3.32
CA SER A 118 4.53 -16.67 -3.12
C SER A 118 5.18 -17.80 -3.92
N PRO A 119 4.51 -18.91 -4.29
CA PRO A 119 5.13 -19.91 -5.14
C PRO A 119 5.52 -19.39 -6.54
N ASP A 120 4.68 -18.56 -7.16
CA ASP A 120 4.81 -18.16 -8.57
C ASP A 120 5.23 -16.69 -8.77
N ASP A 121 5.35 -15.91 -7.70
CA ASP A 121 5.86 -14.53 -7.74
C ASP A 121 7.35 -14.42 -8.20
N ALA A 122 7.93 -13.22 -8.24
CA ALA A 122 9.36 -13.00 -8.42
C ALA A 122 10.11 -12.76 -7.11
N LYS A 123 11.45 -12.79 -7.17
CA LYS A 123 12.30 -12.39 -6.03
C LYS A 123 12.18 -10.88 -5.81
N LYS A 124 11.81 -10.46 -4.60
CA LYS A 124 11.71 -9.02 -4.24
C LYS A 124 11.69 -8.79 -2.71
N PRO A 125 11.96 -7.57 -2.23
CA PRO A 125 11.90 -7.26 -0.80
C PRO A 125 10.47 -7.20 -0.25
N ILE A 126 10.33 -7.58 1.02
CA ILE A 126 9.17 -7.29 1.87
C ILE A 126 9.65 -6.33 2.96
N TYR A 127 9.02 -5.17 3.08
CA TYR A 127 9.36 -4.14 4.03
C TYR A 127 8.30 -4.07 5.14
N GLY A 128 8.74 -3.79 6.36
CA GLY A 128 7.89 -3.46 7.49
C GLY A 128 8.72 -3.21 8.73
N LEU A 129 8.10 -2.85 9.84
CA LEU A 129 8.80 -2.73 11.12
C LEU A 129 9.38 -4.09 11.55
N ALA A 130 10.40 -4.07 12.40
CA ALA A 130 11.11 -5.28 12.80
C ALA A 130 10.19 -6.33 13.46
N SER A 131 9.25 -5.89 14.30
CA SER A 131 8.23 -6.73 14.94
C SER A 131 7.34 -7.45 13.91
N VAL A 132 6.97 -6.75 12.84
CA VAL A 132 6.15 -7.27 11.74
C VAL A 132 6.94 -8.30 10.95
N MET A 133 8.20 -8.00 10.60
CA MET A 133 9.07 -8.95 9.89
C MET A 133 9.34 -10.21 10.71
N GLU A 134 9.53 -10.08 12.03
CA GLU A 134 9.65 -11.22 12.93
C GLU A 134 8.40 -12.10 12.91
N THR A 135 7.22 -11.48 12.98
CA THR A 135 5.94 -12.21 12.90
C THR A 135 5.77 -12.90 11.55
N VAL A 136 6.09 -12.23 10.44
CA VAL A 136 6.01 -12.82 9.10
C VAL A 136 6.94 -14.03 8.97
N GLN A 137 8.18 -13.90 9.44
CA GLN A 137 9.18 -14.98 9.44
C GLN A 137 8.78 -16.13 10.35
N GLY A 138 8.24 -15.83 11.53
CA GLY A 138 7.92 -16.78 12.58
C GLY A 138 6.59 -17.51 12.40
N THR A 139 5.68 -16.97 11.58
CA THR A 139 4.34 -17.53 11.36
C THR A 139 4.15 -18.11 9.97
N TYR A 140 4.58 -17.42 8.92
CA TYR A 140 4.25 -17.79 7.53
C TYR A 140 5.42 -18.46 6.83
N PHE A 141 6.55 -17.76 6.67
CA PHE A 141 7.67 -18.27 5.89
C PHE A 141 8.62 -19.11 6.73
N ASN A 142 8.15 -20.24 7.25
CA ASN A 142 8.91 -21.07 8.20
C ASN A 142 8.77 -22.59 8.01
N TRP A 143 8.03 -23.07 7.00
CA TRP A 143 7.65 -24.48 6.82
C TRP A 143 6.59 -25.04 7.77
N ASP A 144 6.05 -24.24 8.70
CA ASP A 144 4.98 -24.68 9.59
C ASP A 144 3.62 -24.42 8.94
N ALA A 145 3.32 -23.16 8.62
CA ALA A 145 2.06 -22.81 7.94
C ALA A 145 2.22 -22.72 6.42
N TRP A 146 3.38 -22.27 5.94
CA TRP A 146 3.69 -22.10 4.52
C TRP A 146 5.19 -22.37 4.24
N PRO A 147 5.58 -22.76 3.01
CA PRO A 147 6.99 -22.88 2.66
C PRO A 147 7.81 -21.62 2.97
N ASN A 148 9.06 -21.80 3.41
CA ASN A 148 9.93 -20.67 3.73
C ASN A 148 10.46 -19.98 2.47
N PHE A 149 9.67 -19.05 1.94
CA PHE A 149 10.09 -18.16 0.85
C PHE A 149 11.02 -17.03 1.30
N GLY A 150 11.18 -16.83 2.60
CA GLY A 150 12.09 -15.85 3.17
C GLY A 150 13.57 -16.21 2.99
N THR A 151 14.43 -15.32 3.48
CA THR A 151 15.89 -15.50 3.52
C THR A 151 16.40 -15.96 4.89
N GLY A 152 15.57 -15.91 5.93
CA GLY A 152 15.92 -16.29 7.31
C GLY A 152 15.12 -17.49 7.83
N GLY A 153 15.23 -17.77 9.13
CA GLY A 153 14.47 -18.83 9.79
C GLY A 153 14.89 -20.25 9.38
N LYS A 154 13.92 -21.19 9.47
CA LYS A 154 14.12 -22.64 9.31
C LYS A 154 14.59 -23.01 7.89
N GLU A 155 15.57 -23.90 7.78
CA GLU A 155 16.04 -24.42 6.50
C GLU A 155 15.08 -25.45 5.87
N PRO A 156 15.04 -25.56 4.53
CA PRO A 156 15.77 -24.73 3.56
C PRO A 156 15.07 -23.36 3.35
N GLN A 157 15.84 -22.27 3.24
CA GLN A 157 15.29 -20.98 2.80
C GLN A 157 15.24 -20.95 1.27
N LEU A 158 14.06 -20.66 0.70
CA LEU A 158 13.90 -20.54 -0.76
C LEU A 158 14.38 -19.18 -1.29
N LYS A 159 14.66 -18.20 -0.41
CA LYS A 159 15.36 -16.94 -0.71
C LYS A 159 14.71 -16.09 -1.80
N LYS A 160 13.39 -16.12 -1.87
CA LYS A 160 12.58 -15.33 -2.78
C LYS A 160 12.28 -13.95 -2.20
N TYR A 161 12.03 -13.87 -0.90
CA TYR A 161 11.73 -12.62 -0.22
C TYR A 161 12.81 -12.23 0.77
N GLU A 162 13.35 -11.04 0.61
CA GLU A 162 14.21 -10.41 1.61
C GLU A 162 13.33 -9.65 2.61
N LEU A 163 13.19 -10.21 3.82
CA LEU A 163 12.44 -9.56 4.90
C LEU A 163 13.27 -8.40 5.46
N THR A 164 12.79 -7.20 5.19
CA THR A 164 13.54 -5.95 5.29
C THR A 164 12.97 -5.09 6.40
N SER A 165 13.59 -5.14 7.57
CA SER A 165 13.17 -4.31 8.71
C SER A 165 13.45 -2.82 8.45
N LEU A 166 12.41 -2.02 8.62
CA LEU A 166 12.47 -0.56 8.60
C LEU A 166 12.67 -0.04 10.03
N VAL A 167 13.41 1.06 10.15
CA VAL A 167 13.57 1.80 11.40
C VAL A 167 12.58 2.95 11.41
N SER A 168 11.84 3.11 12.50
CA SER A 168 10.84 4.17 12.63
C SER A 168 11.45 5.55 12.40
N GLY A 169 10.82 6.35 11.54
CA GLY A 169 11.27 7.71 11.20
C GLY A 169 12.52 7.78 10.31
N GLU A 170 13.13 6.65 9.94
CA GLU A 170 14.25 6.62 8.99
C GLU A 170 13.77 6.32 7.57
N ARG A 171 14.27 7.12 6.64
CA ARG A 171 13.97 7.01 5.22
C ARG A 171 14.79 5.90 4.58
N ARG A 172 14.15 5.09 3.73
CA ARG A 172 14.78 3.99 2.98
C ARG A 172 14.30 3.95 1.53
N ASP A 173 15.19 3.59 0.61
CA ASP A 173 14.83 3.37 -0.79
C ASP A 173 13.95 2.11 -0.96
N LEU A 174 12.95 2.21 -1.84
CA LEU A 174 12.16 1.08 -2.31
C LEU A 174 12.79 0.51 -3.58
N GLU A 175 13.45 -0.64 -3.46
CA GLU A 175 14.31 -1.21 -4.49
C GLU A 175 13.56 -1.39 -5.82
N GLY A 176 14.21 -0.97 -6.91
CA GLY A 176 13.64 -1.10 -8.26
C GLY A 176 12.60 -0.02 -8.62
N THR A 177 12.36 0.97 -7.76
CA THR A 177 11.46 2.11 -8.01
C THR A 177 12.19 3.45 -7.86
N ALA A 178 11.52 4.57 -8.15
CA ALA A 178 12.01 5.92 -7.83
C ALA A 178 11.56 6.40 -6.44
N MET A 179 10.94 5.53 -5.64
CA MET A 179 10.30 5.89 -4.38
C MET A 179 11.19 5.60 -3.17
N GLN A 180 10.91 6.32 -2.09
CA GLN A 180 11.42 6.10 -0.75
C GLN A 180 10.27 5.87 0.23
N VAL A 181 10.54 5.20 1.34
CA VAL A 181 9.58 4.97 2.41
C VAL A 181 10.16 5.38 3.75
N THR A 182 9.31 5.96 4.60
CA THR A 182 9.55 6.12 6.04
C THR A 182 8.40 5.43 6.78
N ALA A 183 8.72 4.58 7.75
CA ALA A 183 7.73 3.86 8.54
C ALA A 183 7.49 4.55 9.89
N TYR A 184 6.24 4.53 10.35
CA TYR A 184 5.84 5.02 11.67
C TYR A 184 4.94 3.97 12.35
N PRO A 185 5.20 3.59 13.60
CA PRO A 185 4.38 2.61 14.31
C PRO A 185 2.98 3.16 14.58
N LEU A 186 1.99 2.29 14.50
CA LEU A 186 0.57 2.53 14.81
C LEU A 186 0.09 1.61 15.93
N SER A 187 -0.94 2.03 16.65
CA SER A 187 -1.62 1.21 17.66
C SER A 187 -2.82 0.49 17.06
N HIS A 188 -2.82 -0.84 17.13
CA HIS A 188 -3.89 -1.68 16.58
C HIS A 188 -4.28 -2.79 17.57
N GLY A 189 -5.05 -2.46 18.62
CA GLY A 189 -5.74 -3.46 19.43
C GLY A 189 -4.83 -4.43 20.20
N GLY A 190 -3.62 -3.97 20.54
CA GLY A 190 -2.60 -4.76 21.24
C GLY A 190 -1.51 -5.35 20.34
N VAL A 191 -1.57 -5.13 19.03
CA VAL A 191 -0.46 -5.40 18.10
C VAL A 191 0.06 -4.09 17.47
N GLU A 192 1.29 -4.13 16.97
CA GLU A 192 1.90 -3.03 16.22
C GLU A 192 1.48 -3.09 14.74
N SER A 193 1.02 -1.94 14.25
CA SER A 193 0.76 -1.70 12.82
C SER A 193 1.68 -0.57 12.33
N THR A 194 1.60 -0.21 11.04
CA THR A 194 2.53 0.74 10.44
C THR A 194 1.81 1.72 9.51
N ALA A 195 2.16 3.00 9.61
CA ALA A 195 1.93 3.98 8.55
C ALA A 195 3.20 4.13 7.71
N PHE A 196 3.05 4.07 6.39
CA PHE A 196 4.12 4.28 5.44
C PHE A 196 3.96 5.65 4.76
N LEU A 197 4.91 6.54 5.01
CA LEU A 197 5.10 7.74 4.21
C LEU A 197 5.93 7.37 2.98
N ILE A 198 5.31 7.39 1.80
CA ILE A 198 5.92 7.04 0.52
C ILE A 198 6.21 8.33 -0.25
N GLU A 199 7.46 8.56 -0.61
CA GLU A 199 7.92 9.78 -1.28
C GLU A 199 8.47 9.47 -2.67
N SER A 200 8.19 10.33 -3.64
CA SER A 200 8.75 10.28 -5.00
C SER A 200 9.01 11.70 -5.50
N GLY A 201 10.28 12.08 -5.61
CA GLY A 201 10.64 13.47 -5.89
C GLY A 201 10.14 14.41 -4.78
N ASP A 202 9.37 15.42 -5.16
CA ASP A 202 8.78 16.37 -4.21
C ASP A 202 7.44 15.89 -3.62
N ASP A 203 6.85 14.83 -4.16
CA ASP A 203 5.49 14.42 -3.78
C ASP A 203 5.49 13.27 -2.79
N ALA A 204 4.47 13.23 -1.95
CA ALA A 204 4.30 12.22 -0.91
C ALA A 204 2.88 11.65 -0.89
N LEU A 205 2.76 10.38 -0.53
CA LEU A 205 1.52 9.68 -0.26
C LEU A 205 1.66 8.95 1.07
N LEU A 206 0.61 8.97 1.88
CA LEU A 206 0.58 8.29 3.16
C LEU A 206 -0.35 7.08 3.09
N CYS A 207 0.14 5.90 3.44
CA CYS A 207 -0.66 4.69 3.55
C CYS A 207 -0.62 4.14 4.97
N PHE A 208 -1.76 4.14 5.64
CA PHE A 208 -1.93 3.55 6.96
C PHE A 208 -2.34 2.08 6.85
N GLY A 209 -1.79 1.25 7.71
CA GLY A 209 -2.45 0.01 8.13
C GLY A 209 -3.57 0.27 9.14
N ASP A 210 -4.06 -0.81 9.72
CA ASP A 210 -5.11 -0.73 10.73
C ASP A 210 -4.65 0.03 11.96
N THR A 211 -5.54 0.85 12.53
CA THR A 211 -5.21 1.65 13.71
C THR A 211 -6.44 2.10 14.48
N GLY A 212 -6.33 2.14 15.80
CA GLY A 212 -7.34 2.70 16.68
C GLY A 212 -7.09 4.17 17.00
N PRO A 213 -8.11 4.90 17.48
CA PRO A 213 -7.94 6.28 17.91
C PRO A 213 -6.94 6.37 19.06
N ASP A 214 -6.03 7.34 19.00
CA ASP A 214 -4.99 7.57 20.02
C ASP A 214 -5.57 7.61 21.45
N GLU A 215 -6.73 8.25 21.65
CA GLU A 215 -7.37 8.34 22.97
C GLU A 215 -7.97 7.01 23.47
N VAL A 216 -8.40 6.13 22.56
CA VAL A 216 -8.96 4.82 22.90
C VAL A 216 -7.83 3.83 23.15
N GLU A 217 -6.81 3.84 22.30
CA GLU A 217 -5.62 2.99 22.39
C GLU A 217 -4.62 3.46 23.47
N LYS A 218 -4.80 4.69 23.99
CA LYS A 218 -3.91 5.36 24.96
C LYS A 218 -2.50 5.55 24.42
N SER A 219 -2.41 6.00 23.18
CA SER A 219 -1.17 6.24 22.45
C SER A 219 -1.14 7.65 21.85
N THR A 220 -0.10 7.92 21.06
CA THR A 220 0.08 9.16 20.27
C THR A 220 0.37 8.84 18.81
N ALA A 221 0.13 7.60 18.40
CA ALA A 221 0.71 7.05 17.18
C ALA A 221 0.22 7.77 15.92
N ILE A 222 -1.07 8.10 15.85
CA ILE A 222 -1.62 8.85 14.72
C ILE A 222 -1.14 10.32 14.77
N ALA A 223 -1.13 10.93 15.96
CA ALA A 223 -0.62 12.30 16.15
C ALA A 223 0.88 12.44 15.78
N ASP A 224 1.69 11.41 16.02
CA ASP A 224 3.11 11.38 15.67
C ASP A 224 3.30 11.34 14.15
N VAL A 225 2.47 10.57 13.43
CA VAL A 225 2.42 10.58 11.96
C VAL A 225 2.04 11.96 11.44
N TRP A 226 1.01 12.60 12.01
CA TRP A 226 0.61 13.95 11.63
C TRP A 226 1.71 14.98 11.85
N THR A 227 2.43 14.88 12.96
CA THR A 227 3.58 15.74 13.25
C THR A 227 4.67 15.58 12.20
N ALA A 228 4.92 14.35 11.72
CA ALA A 228 5.91 14.10 10.68
C ALA A 228 5.53 14.67 9.30
N VAL A 229 4.23 14.70 8.96
CA VAL A 229 3.78 15.11 7.61
C VAL A 229 3.23 16.53 7.54
N VAL A 230 3.16 17.27 8.65
CA VAL A 230 2.57 18.61 8.70
C VAL A 230 3.20 19.59 7.69
N GLY A 231 4.51 19.50 7.46
CA GLY A 231 5.22 20.30 6.46
C GLY A 231 4.76 19.99 5.03
N LEU A 232 4.59 18.71 4.71
CA LEU A 232 4.14 18.24 3.40
C LEU A 232 2.72 18.72 3.06
N VAL A 233 1.85 18.81 4.08
CA VAL A 233 0.51 19.37 3.93
C VAL A 233 0.58 20.87 3.62
N LYS A 234 1.37 21.64 4.38
CA LYS A 234 1.56 23.09 4.17
C LYS A 234 2.10 23.39 2.78
N GLU A 235 3.01 22.55 2.29
CA GLU A 235 3.66 22.67 0.99
C GLU A 235 2.83 22.07 -0.17
N LYS A 236 1.64 21.48 0.11
CA LYS A 236 0.80 20.78 -0.89
C LYS A 236 1.53 19.64 -1.62
N ARG A 237 2.48 19.03 -0.91
CA ARG A 237 3.28 17.87 -1.35
C ARG A 237 2.63 16.54 -0.99
N LEU A 238 1.83 16.50 0.09
CA LEU A 238 1.01 15.32 0.41
C LEU A 238 -0.17 15.23 -0.58
N LYS A 239 -0.15 14.22 -1.45
CA LYS A 239 -1.11 14.04 -2.55
C LYS A 239 -2.33 13.24 -2.19
N ALA A 240 -2.18 12.27 -1.28
CA ALA A 240 -3.29 11.46 -0.79
C ALA A 240 -2.95 10.82 0.55
N VAL A 241 -4.01 10.48 1.29
CA VAL A 241 -3.95 9.62 2.47
C VAL A 241 -4.83 8.41 2.24
N ILE A 242 -4.29 7.21 2.38
CA ILE A 242 -5.04 5.96 2.45
C ILE A 242 -5.10 5.59 3.93
N ILE A 243 -6.30 5.53 4.50
CA ILE A 243 -6.51 5.28 5.94
C ILE A 243 -7.81 4.52 6.17
N GLU A 244 -7.81 3.63 7.16
CA GLU A 244 -8.98 2.81 7.45
C GLU A 244 -10.13 3.59 8.09
N VAL A 245 -11.35 3.16 7.79
CA VAL A 245 -12.52 3.41 8.64
C VAL A 245 -13.34 2.14 8.66
N SER A 246 -13.02 1.24 9.60
CA SER A 246 -13.61 -0.09 9.60
C SER A 246 -15.10 -0.14 9.98
N TYR A 247 -15.55 0.82 10.79
CA TYR A 247 -16.88 0.80 11.42
C TYR A 247 -17.65 2.11 11.22
N ASP A 248 -18.98 2.05 11.24
CA ASP A 248 -19.83 3.25 11.32
C ASP A 248 -19.81 3.86 12.75
N ASN A 249 -20.33 5.07 12.90
CA ASN A 249 -20.36 5.80 14.17
C ASN A 249 -21.24 5.15 15.26
N THR A 250 -22.01 4.10 14.93
CA THR A 250 -22.79 3.37 15.94
C THR A 250 -21.95 2.35 16.72
N GLN A 251 -20.75 2.03 16.21
CA GLN A 251 -19.82 1.13 16.88
C GLN A 251 -19.28 1.76 18.17
N PRO A 252 -19.45 1.12 19.34
CA PRO A 252 -18.91 1.66 20.60
C PRO A 252 -17.38 1.60 20.65
N ASP A 253 -16.73 2.59 21.26
CA ASP A 253 -15.27 2.67 21.40
C ASP A 253 -14.63 1.38 21.96
N LYS A 254 -15.28 0.75 22.94
CA LYS A 254 -14.80 -0.50 23.58
C LYS A 254 -14.83 -1.72 22.66
N GLN A 255 -15.42 -1.59 21.47
CA GLN A 255 -15.55 -2.64 20.47
C GLN A 255 -14.90 -2.22 19.15
N LEU A 256 -14.03 -1.20 19.16
CA LEU A 256 -13.26 -0.82 17.98
C LEU A 256 -12.11 -1.79 17.72
N PHE A 257 -11.52 -2.37 18.77
CA PHE A 257 -10.40 -3.33 18.65
C PHE A 257 -9.27 -2.82 17.75
N GLY A 258 -8.84 -1.57 17.95
CA GLY A 258 -7.78 -0.97 17.14
C GLY A 258 -8.23 -0.51 15.76
N HIS A 259 -9.46 -0.02 15.61
CA HIS A 259 -9.99 0.48 14.34
C HIS A 259 -10.71 1.84 14.47
N LEU A 260 -10.97 2.52 13.35
CA LEU A 260 -11.60 3.84 13.32
C LEU A 260 -13.09 3.81 12.96
N THR A 261 -13.78 4.89 13.35
CA THR A 261 -15.09 5.31 12.84
C THR A 261 -14.94 6.65 12.10
N PRO A 262 -15.95 7.10 11.33
CA PRO A 262 -15.93 8.42 10.70
C PRO A 262 -15.62 9.57 11.66
N ALA A 263 -16.24 9.57 12.84
CA ALA A 263 -16.02 10.61 13.85
C ALA A 263 -14.58 10.62 14.36
N TRP A 264 -13.97 9.45 14.56
CA TRP A 264 -12.58 9.35 14.98
C TRP A 264 -11.60 9.79 13.89
N LEU A 265 -11.84 9.42 12.63
CA LEU A 265 -11.05 9.90 11.51
C LEU A 265 -11.14 11.44 11.37
N GLN A 266 -12.34 12.00 11.42
CA GLN A 266 -12.54 13.46 11.32
C GLN A 266 -11.83 14.20 12.45
N LYS A 267 -11.93 13.71 13.69
CA LYS A 267 -11.23 14.28 14.84
C LYS A 267 -9.71 14.25 14.64
N SER A 268 -9.19 13.13 14.15
CA SER A 268 -7.77 12.94 13.86
C SER A 268 -7.28 13.92 12.78
N LEU A 269 -7.99 14.03 11.66
CA LEU A 269 -7.69 14.97 10.58
C LEU A 269 -7.79 16.44 11.04
N ALA A 270 -8.73 16.77 11.93
CA ALA A 270 -8.81 18.11 12.51
C ALA A 270 -7.57 18.46 13.34
N GLY A 271 -6.94 17.46 13.98
CA GLY A 271 -5.64 17.60 14.64
C GLY A 271 -4.53 17.98 13.66
N LEU A 272 -4.48 17.28 12.51
CA LEU A 272 -3.54 17.62 11.43
C LEU A 272 -3.79 19.04 10.89
N GLU A 273 -5.05 19.40 10.60
CA GLU A 273 -5.38 20.75 10.10
C GLU A 273 -5.00 21.83 11.12
N THR A 274 -5.22 21.58 12.41
CA THR A 274 -4.84 22.52 13.48
C THR A 274 -3.33 22.81 13.45
N ALA A 275 -2.50 21.80 13.24
CA ALA A 275 -1.04 21.95 13.13
C ALA A 275 -0.60 22.56 11.77
N ALA A 276 -1.36 22.26 10.71
CA ALA A 276 -1.06 22.68 9.34
C ALA A 276 -1.60 24.09 9.00
N GLY A 277 -2.61 24.56 9.72
CA GLY A 277 -3.36 25.80 9.47
C GLY A 277 -4.74 25.53 8.85
N ALA A 278 -5.73 26.37 9.18
CA ALA A 278 -7.10 26.23 8.70
C ALA A 278 -7.19 26.22 7.15
N GLY A 279 -7.96 25.29 6.58
CA GLY A 279 -8.12 25.11 5.14
C GLY A 279 -6.94 24.39 4.47
N SER A 280 -5.93 23.98 5.22
CA SER A 280 -4.75 23.28 4.67
C SER A 280 -5.09 21.90 4.09
N LEU A 281 -6.14 21.26 4.59
CA LEU A 281 -6.61 19.95 4.12
C LEU A 281 -7.66 20.03 3.00
N LYS A 282 -8.11 21.23 2.65
CA LYS A 282 -9.10 21.39 1.58
C LYS A 282 -8.64 20.70 0.29
N ASP A 283 -9.55 19.93 -0.29
CA ASP A 283 -9.40 19.12 -1.50
C ASP A 283 -8.42 17.95 -1.40
N LEU A 284 -7.81 17.70 -0.22
CA LEU A 284 -6.92 16.55 -0.01
C LEU A 284 -7.71 15.24 -0.20
N PRO A 285 -7.30 14.35 -1.12
CA PRO A 285 -7.88 13.02 -1.27
C PRO A 285 -7.62 12.14 -0.04
N VAL A 286 -8.69 11.59 0.53
CA VAL A 286 -8.64 10.62 1.62
C VAL A 286 -9.36 9.35 1.18
N VAL A 287 -8.58 8.31 0.84
CA VAL A 287 -9.08 6.99 0.44
C VAL A 287 -9.37 6.18 1.68
N ILE A 288 -10.62 5.77 1.84
CA ILE A 288 -11.11 5.03 3.01
C ILE A 288 -10.92 3.53 2.78
N SER A 289 -9.90 2.96 3.39
CA SER A 289 -9.60 1.52 3.28
C SER A 289 -10.34 0.70 4.34
N HIS A 290 -10.24 -0.62 4.19
CA HIS A 290 -10.52 -1.60 5.24
C HIS A 290 -11.91 -1.57 5.90
N ILE A 291 -12.92 -1.01 5.21
CA ILE A 291 -14.32 -1.07 5.66
C ILE A 291 -14.72 -2.54 5.83
N LYS A 292 -15.20 -2.91 7.02
CA LYS A 292 -15.56 -4.30 7.32
C LYS A 292 -16.80 -4.73 6.53
N TYR A 293 -16.71 -5.92 5.94
CA TYR A 293 -17.84 -6.54 5.28
C TYR A 293 -18.97 -6.87 6.27
N SER A 294 -20.23 -6.70 5.86
CA SER A 294 -21.41 -7.00 6.67
C SER A 294 -22.29 -8.04 6.00
N LEU A 295 -22.61 -9.11 6.74
CA LEU A 295 -23.62 -10.11 6.35
C LEU A 295 -25.05 -9.70 6.74
N LYS A 296 -25.22 -8.55 7.40
CA LYS A 296 -26.55 -8.07 7.81
C LYS A 296 -27.29 -7.50 6.61
N LYS A 297 -28.60 -7.74 6.56
CA LYS A 297 -29.49 -7.05 5.60
C LYS A 297 -29.50 -5.56 5.90
N GLY A 298 -29.50 -4.72 4.87
CA GLY A 298 -29.64 -3.28 4.99
C GLY A 298 -28.70 -2.53 4.06
N GLU A 299 -28.50 -1.27 4.40
CA GLU A 299 -27.53 -0.38 3.77
C GLU A 299 -26.11 -0.96 3.86
N PRO A 300 -25.35 -0.97 2.74
CA PRO A 300 -23.94 -1.35 2.76
C PRO A 300 -23.13 -0.46 3.70
N PRO A 301 -22.20 -1.01 4.52
CA PRO A 301 -21.35 -0.22 5.41
C PRO A 301 -20.65 0.96 4.71
N GLN A 302 -20.24 0.76 3.46
CA GLN A 302 -19.61 1.76 2.60
C GLN A 302 -20.46 3.01 2.40
N GLU A 303 -21.75 2.83 2.12
CA GLU A 303 -22.68 3.94 1.89
C GLU A 303 -22.91 4.72 3.18
N ARG A 304 -23.12 4.00 4.29
CA ARG A 304 -23.28 4.63 5.61
C ARG A 304 -22.05 5.41 6.05
N ILE A 305 -20.88 4.77 5.97
CA ILE A 305 -19.61 5.38 6.39
C ILE A 305 -19.33 6.62 5.54
N LEU A 306 -19.56 6.57 4.23
CA LEU A 306 -19.43 7.75 3.37
C LEU A 306 -20.39 8.86 3.77
N ALA A 307 -21.67 8.54 4.01
CA ALA A 307 -22.66 9.53 4.42
C ALA A 307 -22.27 10.21 5.75
N GLU A 308 -21.77 9.44 6.72
CA GLU A 308 -21.29 9.96 8.00
C GLU A 308 -20.03 10.83 7.83
N LEU A 309 -19.08 10.37 7.01
CA LEU A 309 -17.87 11.13 6.68
C LEU A 309 -18.20 12.47 6.02
N GLU A 310 -19.09 12.48 5.02
CA GLU A 310 -19.49 13.72 4.32
C GLU A 310 -20.31 14.64 5.23
N SER A 311 -21.17 14.10 6.08
CA SER A 311 -21.97 14.90 7.01
C SER A 311 -21.12 15.68 8.02
N GLY A 312 -19.96 15.13 8.41
CA GLY A 312 -19.02 15.77 9.32
C GLY A 312 -17.81 16.40 8.63
N ASN A 313 -17.80 16.51 7.30
CA ASN A 313 -16.68 17.04 6.52
C ASN A 313 -16.56 18.57 6.62
N THR A 314 -16.08 19.05 7.76
CA THR A 314 -15.82 20.48 7.99
C THR A 314 -14.47 20.94 7.43
N LEU A 315 -13.57 19.99 7.14
CA LEU A 315 -12.19 20.22 6.69
C LEU A 315 -12.10 20.40 5.15
N GLY A 316 -13.17 20.04 4.44
CA GLY A 316 -13.22 20.10 2.98
C GLY A 316 -12.29 19.09 2.29
N VAL A 317 -11.95 17.99 2.96
CA VAL A 317 -11.23 16.87 2.34
C VAL A 317 -12.13 16.17 1.33
N ARG A 318 -11.55 15.39 0.42
CA ARG A 318 -12.32 14.61 -0.56
C ARG A 318 -12.25 13.13 -0.21
N TYR A 319 -13.32 12.61 0.40
CA TYR A 319 -13.40 11.19 0.73
C TYR A 319 -13.62 10.34 -0.52
N ILE A 320 -12.94 9.19 -0.57
CA ILE A 320 -13.07 8.21 -1.65
C ILE A 320 -13.31 6.86 -1.01
N ILE A 321 -14.45 6.23 -1.31
CA ILE A 321 -14.67 4.82 -0.96
C ILE A 321 -14.21 3.97 -2.16
N PRO A 322 -13.09 3.25 -2.06
CA PRO A 322 -12.58 2.46 -3.16
C PRO A 322 -13.46 1.24 -3.42
N GLU A 323 -13.63 0.87 -4.69
CA GLU A 323 -13.96 -0.48 -5.11
C GLU A 323 -12.72 -1.23 -5.59
N GLN A 324 -12.79 -2.56 -5.56
CA GLN A 324 -11.69 -3.38 -6.04
C GLN A 324 -11.41 -3.15 -7.53
N GLY A 325 -10.14 -3.01 -7.88
CA GLY A 325 -9.66 -2.73 -9.23
C GLY A 325 -9.93 -1.31 -9.71
N GLU A 326 -10.36 -0.38 -8.85
CA GLU A 326 -10.35 1.04 -9.20
C GLU A 326 -8.94 1.61 -9.15
N ALA A 327 -8.72 2.66 -9.95
CA ALA A 327 -7.44 3.33 -10.08
C ALA A 327 -7.60 4.85 -10.06
N TRP A 328 -6.63 5.54 -9.48
CA TRP A 328 -6.58 7.00 -9.40
C TRP A 328 -5.17 7.50 -9.69
N ARG A 329 -5.11 8.74 -10.17
CA ARG A 329 -3.90 9.56 -10.14
C ARG A 329 -4.12 10.71 -9.16
N PHE A 330 -3.20 10.87 -8.23
CA PHE A 330 -3.21 11.92 -7.21
C PHE A 330 -2.07 12.91 -7.45
#